data_AF-A0A8I5U7C7-F1
#
_entry.id   AF-A0A8I5U7C7-F1
#
_cell.length_a   1.000
_cell.length_b   1.000
_cell.length_c   1.000
_cell.angle_alpha   90.00
_cell.angle_beta   90.00
_cell.angle_gamma   90.00
#
_symmetry.space_group_name_H-M   'P 1'
#
loop_
_entity.id
_entity.type
_entity.pdbx_description
1 polymer ?
#
loop_
_entity_poly.entity_id
_entity_poly.type
_entity_poly.pdbx_seq_one_letter_code
_entity_poly.pdbx_strand_id
1 'polypeptide(L)'
;MIISYFPKCVAVFALLALSVGALDTFIAAVYEHAVILPNRTETPVSKEEALLLMNKNIDVLEKVVKLAAKQVLPFYNCKGDLQFGKRVFGINEKLFCPTCFEQGAHIIVTPEDGIYGWVFTRESIYPYLEDIPDPGVNWIPCRDPWREWNLRPRSSQGVLL
;
A
#
# COMPACT_ATOMS: atom_id res chain seq x y z
N MET A 1 -58.25 14.67 5.00
CA MET A 1 -57.08 15.31 4.34
C MET A 1 -55.82 14.67 4.89
N ILE A 2 -55.41 13.52 4.34
CA ILE A 2 -54.19 12.81 4.76
C ILE A 2 -53.06 13.35 3.90
N ILE A 3 -52.16 14.12 4.51
CA ILE A 3 -51.10 14.81 3.80
C ILE A 3 -50.08 13.78 3.31
N SER A 4 -49.89 13.76 1.99
CA SER A 4 -49.01 12.85 1.25
C SER A 4 -47.54 13.10 1.57
N TYR A 5 -47.05 12.52 2.67
CA TYR A 5 -45.63 12.52 3.05
C TYR A 5 -44.86 11.30 2.51
N PHE A 6 -45.57 10.20 2.20
CA PHE A 6 -45.00 8.93 1.78
C PHE A 6 -44.17 8.98 0.46
N PRO A 7 -44.63 9.64 -0.63
CA PRO A 7 -43.87 9.65 -1.88
C PRO A 7 -42.64 10.56 -1.84
N LYS A 8 -42.60 11.53 -0.93
CA LYS A 8 -41.43 12.40 -0.72
C LYS A 8 -40.29 11.63 -0.04
N CYS A 9 -40.60 10.79 0.95
CA CYS A 9 -39.60 9.96 1.63
C CYS A 9 -38.95 8.94 0.67
N VAL A 10 -39.74 8.32 -0.21
CA VAL A 10 -39.24 7.36 -1.21
C VAL A 10 -38.32 8.05 -2.23
N ALA A 11 -38.66 9.25 -2.68
CA ALA A 11 -37.83 10.02 -3.60
C ALA A 11 -36.49 10.45 -2.98
N VAL A 12 -36.49 10.85 -1.70
CA VAL A 12 -35.26 11.19 -0.96
C VAL A 12 -34.36 9.96 -0.76
N PHE A 13 -34.93 8.80 -0.45
CA PHE A 13 -34.17 7.55 -0.35
C PHE A 13 -33.60 7.09 -1.70
N ALA A 14 -34.33 7.28 -2.80
CA ALA A 14 -33.82 7.01 -4.15
C ALA A 14 -32.65 7.93 -4.54
N LEU A 15 -32.72 9.22 -4.20
CA LEU A 15 -31.62 10.17 -4.40
C LEU A 15 -30.38 9.84 -3.56
N LEU A 16 -30.56 9.36 -2.31
CA LEU A 16 -29.47 8.93 -1.43
C LEU A 16 -28.87 7.57 -1.83
N ALA A 17 -29.64 6.67 -2.44
CA ALA A 17 -29.15 5.38 -2.91
C ALA A 17 -28.32 5.49 -4.21
N LEU A 18 -28.54 6.53 -5.01
CA LEU A 18 -27.79 6.80 -6.24
C LEU A 18 -26.43 7.48 -5.98
N SER A 19 -26.17 7.98 -4.77
CA SER A 19 -24.90 8.59 -4.40
C SER A 19 -23.86 7.59 -3.88
N VAL A 20 -23.75 6.43 -4.53
CA VAL A 20 -22.53 5.60 -4.44
C VAL A 20 -21.51 6.24 -5.39
N GLY A 21 -20.85 7.30 -4.92
CA GLY A 21 -19.84 8.00 -5.70
C GLY A 21 -18.56 7.17 -5.79
N ALA A 22 -18.16 6.76 -6.99
CA ALA A 22 -16.77 6.42 -7.24
C ALA A 22 -15.93 7.70 -7.08
N LEU A 23 -14.71 7.59 -6.54
CA LEU A 23 -13.78 8.71 -6.55
C LEU A 23 -13.27 8.91 -7.98
N ASP A 24 -13.48 10.10 -8.54
CA ASP A 24 -13.05 10.44 -9.90
C ASP A 24 -11.53 10.60 -10.03
N THR A 25 -10.83 10.81 -8.91
CA THR A 25 -9.37 11.00 -8.86
C THR A 25 -8.78 10.31 -7.62
N PHE A 26 -7.54 9.85 -7.74
CA PHE A 26 -6.78 9.26 -6.63
C PHE A 26 -5.33 9.74 -6.67
N ILE A 27 -4.66 9.65 -5.51
CA ILE A 27 -3.24 9.97 -5.37
C ILE A 27 -2.45 8.66 -5.41
N ALA A 28 -1.47 8.58 -6.30
CA ALA A 28 -0.52 7.48 -6.38
C ALA A 28 0.86 7.92 -5.87
N ALA A 29 1.62 6.99 -5.29
CA ALA A 29 3.01 7.16 -4.94
C ALA A 29 3.88 6.11 -5.64
N VAL A 30 5.12 6.48 -5.94
CA VAL A 30 6.14 5.58 -6.48
C VAL A 30 7.41 5.78 -5.66
N TYR A 31 8.07 4.68 -5.32
CA TYR A 31 9.34 4.72 -4.59
C TYR A 31 10.45 4.09 -5.40
N GLU A 32 11.54 4.82 -5.56
CA GLU A 32 12.79 4.31 -6.12
C GLU A 32 13.57 3.65 -4.98
N HIS A 33 13.64 2.31 -5.00
CA HIS A 33 14.27 1.56 -3.92
C HIS A 33 15.74 1.27 -4.22
N ALA A 34 16.61 1.66 -3.30
CA ALA A 34 17.99 1.20 -3.26
C ALA A 34 18.03 -0.23 -2.69
N VAL A 35 17.87 -1.21 -3.57
CA VAL A 35 17.75 -2.64 -3.20
C VAL A 35 19.00 -3.11 -2.45
N ILE A 36 18.80 -3.72 -1.28
CA ILE A 36 19.86 -4.44 -0.56
C ILE A 36 20.04 -5.79 -1.26
N LEU A 37 21.13 -5.92 -2.01
CA LEU A 37 21.42 -7.10 -2.81
C LEU A 37 21.99 -8.26 -1.98
N PRO A 38 21.72 -9.52 -2.36
CA PRO A 38 22.39 -10.69 -1.79
C PRO A 38 23.88 -10.69 -2.15
N ASN A 39 24.68 -11.32 -1.30
CA ASN A 39 26.06 -11.66 -1.66
C ASN A 39 26.05 -12.70 -2.78
N ARG A 40 27.00 -12.58 -3.72
CA ARG A 40 27.20 -13.61 -4.74
C ARG A 40 27.74 -14.88 -4.10
N THR A 41 26.93 -15.93 -4.10
CA THR A 41 27.30 -17.27 -3.67
C THR A 41 27.14 -18.25 -4.83
N GLU A 42 28.05 -19.22 -4.95
CA GLU A 42 27.93 -20.29 -5.96
C GLU A 42 26.85 -21.32 -5.57
N THR A 43 26.60 -21.46 -4.27
CA THR A 43 25.58 -22.36 -3.73
C THR A 43 24.32 -21.59 -3.34
N PRO A 44 23.13 -22.22 -3.44
CA PRO A 44 21.90 -21.67 -2.88
C PRO A 44 22.05 -21.43 -1.37
N VAL A 45 21.49 -20.31 -0.90
CA VAL A 45 21.40 -19.97 0.52
C VAL A 45 20.33 -20.79 1.23
N SER A 46 20.32 -20.79 2.56
CA SER A 46 19.20 -21.38 3.30
C SER A 46 17.94 -20.51 3.18
N LYS A 47 16.77 -21.09 3.45
CA LYS A 47 15.49 -20.35 3.41
C LYS A 47 15.46 -19.23 4.47
N GLU A 48 16.04 -19.46 5.63
CA GLU A 48 16.13 -18.49 6.73
C GLU A 48 17.02 -17.30 6.35
N GLU A 49 18.14 -17.56 5.66
CA GLU A 49 19.02 -16.51 5.14
C GLU A 49 18.33 -15.67 4.05
N ALA A 50 17.61 -16.33 3.15
CA ALA A 50 16.79 -15.66 2.14
C ALA A 50 15.72 -14.76 2.79
N LEU A 51 14.95 -15.30 3.75
CA LEU A 51 13.96 -14.56 4.54
C LEU A 51 14.56 -13.37 5.27
N LEU A 52 15.76 -13.54 5.86
CA LEU A 52 16.45 -12.46 6.56
C LEU A 52 16.81 -11.30 5.63
N LEU A 53 17.27 -11.59 4.40
CA LEU A 53 17.56 -10.56 3.41
C LEU A 53 16.28 -9.86 2.94
N MET A 54 15.24 -10.62 2.61
CA MET A 54 13.96 -10.08 2.14
C MET A 54 13.34 -9.17 3.19
N ASN A 55 13.36 -9.57 4.47
CA ASN A 55 12.86 -8.75 5.58
C ASN A 55 13.61 -7.41 5.70
N LYS A 56 14.92 -7.37 5.45
CA LYS A 56 15.66 -6.08 5.46
C LYS A 56 15.17 -5.12 4.38
N ASN A 57 14.86 -5.63 3.19
CA ASN A 57 14.27 -4.80 2.13
C ASN A 57 12.83 -4.39 2.48
N ILE A 58 12.03 -5.32 3.03
CA ILE A 58 10.66 -5.03 3.48
C ILE A 58 10.65 -3.98 4.59
N ASP A 59 11.60 -3.97 5.53
CA ASP A 59 11.70 -2.95 6.60
C ASP A 59 11.88 -1.53 6.03
N VAL A 60 12.60 -1.39 4.91
CA VAL A 60 12.74 -0.12 4.20
C VAL A 60 11.43 0.26 3.53
N LEU A 61 10.81 -0.68 2.81
CA LEU A 61 9.54 -0.46 2.11
C LEU A 61 8.41 -0.14 3.08
N GLU A 62 8.37 -0.75 4.27
CA GLU A 62 7.38 -0.47 5.31
C GLU A 62 7.41 1.00 5.74
N LYS A 63 8.61 1.56 5.91
CA LYS A 63 8.77 2.99 6.23
C LYS A 63 8.21 3.85 5.12
N VAL A 64 8.48 3.51 3.87
CA VAL A 64 8.00 4.25 2.70
C VAL A 64 6.48 4.17 2.58
N VAL A 65 5.88 2.98 2.76
CA VAL A 65 4.42 2.79 2.76
C VAL A 65 3.78 3.64 3.86
N LYS A 66 4.36 3.64 5.06
CA LYS A 66 3.89 4.49 6.18
C LYS A 66 4.03 5.98 5.85
N LEU A 67 5.11 6.39 5.20
CA LEU A 67 5.31 7.77 4.78
C LEU A 67 4.30 8.17 3.71
N ALA A 68 4.06 7.34 2.69
CA ALA A 68 3.09 7.59 1.64
C ALA A 68 1.66 7.67 2.18
N ALA A 69 1.31 6.81 3.15
CA ALA A 69 0.01 6.86 3.82
C ALA A 69 -0.18 8.12 4.68
N LYS A 70 0.91 8.62 5.29
CA LYS A 70 0.90 9.83 6.13
C LYS A 70 1.28 11.10 5.39
N GLN A 71 1.58 11.01 4.10
CA GLN A 71 2.13 12.14 3.37
C GLN A 71 1.03 13.19 3.28
N VAL A 72 1.13 14.19 4.16
CA VAL A 72 0.55 15.50 3.92
C VAL A 72 1.26 15.99 2.67
N LEU A 73 0.65 15.77 1.51
CA LEU A 73 1.15 16.37 0.29
C LEU A 73 1.26 17.86 0.58
N PRO A 74 2.45 18.49 0.47
CA PRO A 74 2.51 19.91 0.25
C PRO A 74 1.91 20.11 -1.14
N PHE A 75 0.59 20.19 -1.20
CA PHE A 75 -0.10 20.59 -2.40
C PHE A 75 0.32 22.05 -2.61
N TYR A 76 1.39 22.27 -3.38
CA TYR A 76 1.81 23.58 -3.88
C TYR A 76 0.74 24.24 -4.78
N ASN A 77 -0.47 23.71 -4.84
CA ASN A 77 -1.60 24.32 -5.49
C ASN A 77 -2.63 24.77 -4.44
N CYS A 78 -2.32 25.84 -3.72
CA CYS A 78 -3.34 26.85 -3.44
C CYS A 78 -3.87 27.33 -4.80
N LYS A 79 -4.86 26.62 -5.36
CA LYS A 79 -5.55 27.04 -6.57
C LYS A 79 -6.57 28.12 -6.17
N GLY A 80 -6.09 29.38 -6.15
CA GLY A 80 -6.85 30.60 -5.83
C GLY A 80 -7.20 30.71 -4.33
N ASP A 81 -6.86 31.72 -3.55
CA ASP A 81 -6.44 33.09 -3.82
C ASP A 81 -5.32 33.46 -2.84
N LEU A 82 -4.09 33.62 -3.33
CA LEU A 82 -3.07 34.38 -2.60
C LEU A 82 -3.46 35.85 -2.73
N GLN A 83 -4.23 36.37 -1.77
CA GLN A 83 -4.40 37.81 -1.61
C GLN A 83 -3.03 38.43 -1.30
N PHE A 84 -2.41 38.95 -2.36
CA PHE A 84 -1.16 39.68 -2.34
C PHE A 84 -1.33 40.92 -1.45
N GLY A 85 -0.87 40.87 -0.18
CA GLY A 85 -0.94 42.07 0.64
C GLY A 85 -0.90 41.97 2.17
N LYS A 86 -0.49 40.87 2.82
CA LYS A 86 -0.25 40.91 4.27
C LYS A 86 1.17 40.50 4.64
N ARG A 87 1.87 41.46 5.25
CA ARG A 87 3.24 41.39 5.77
C ARG A 87 3.47 40.12 6.56
N VAL A 88 4.51 39.38 6.18
CA VAL A 88 5.07 38.27 6.96
C VAL A 88 5.89 38.87 8.10
N PHE A 89 5.37 38.81 9.32
CA PHE A 89 6.22 38.87 10.52
C PHE A 89 6.66 37.45 10.81
N GLY A 90 7.95 37.19 10.63
CA GLY A 90 8.55 35.91 10.98
C GLY A 90 8.69 35.79 12.49
N ILE A 91 8.09 34.73 13.05
CA ILE A 91 8.63 33.95 14.16
C ILE A 91 8.20 32.50 13.93
N ASN A 92 9.12 31.58 14.23
CA ASN A 92 8.99 30.13 14.10
C ASN A 92 7.57 29.60 14.37
N GLU A 93 6.97 28.96 13.38
CA GLU A 93 6.13 27.75 13.46
C GLU A 93 5.37 27.57 12.14
N LYS A 94 5.10 26.31 11.81
CA LYS A 94 4.49 25.81 10.58
C LYS A 94 3.44 26.78 10.01
N LEU A 95 3.57 27.07 8.71
CA LEU A 95 2.54 27.72 7.92
C LEU A 95 1.21 26.96 8.13
N PHE A 96 0.33 27.53 8.95
CA PHE A 96 -0.95 26.92 9.26
C PHE A 96 -1.88 27.12 8.06
N CYS A 97 -2.00 26.08 7.24
CA CYS A 97 -3.04 25.98 6.23
C CYS A 97 -4.28 25.35 6.90
N PRO A 98 -5.38 26.10 7.11
CA PRO A 98 -6.59 25.58 7.75
C PRO A 98 -7.32 24.51 6.91
N THR A 99 -6.82 24.20 5.71
CA THR A 99 -7.38 23.21 4.77
C THR A 99 -6.34 22.20 4.24
N CYS A 100 -5.21 22.01 4.94
CA CYS A 100 -4.35 20.85 4.66
C CYS A 100 -5.05 19.58 5.16
N PHE A 101 -5.82 18.92 4.30
CA PHE A 101 -6.25 17.54 4.53
C PHE A 101 -5.02 16.63 4.43
N GLU A 102 -4.86 15.69 5.36
CA GLU A 102 -3.93 14.57 5.18
C GLU A 102 -4.45 13.71 4.02
N GLN A 103 -4.01 14.02 2.80
CA GLN A 103 -4.32 13.23 1.61
C GLN A 103 -3.15 12.30 1.34
N GLY A 104 -3.07 11.22 2.13
CA GLY A 104 -2.13 10.14 1.87
C GLY A 104 -2.35 9.53 0.48
N ALA A 105 -1.34 8.83 -0.02
CA ALA A 105 -1.47 8.07 -1.24
C ALA A 105 -2.52 6.95 -1.08
N HIS A 106 -3.37 6.78 -2.10
CA HIS A 106 -4.36 5.71 -2.16
C HIS A 106 -3.71 4.39 -2.60
N ILE A 107 -2.62 4.47 -3.38
CA ILE A 107 -1.83 3.34 -3.84
C ILE A 107 -0.35 3.74 -3.88
N ILE A 108 0.52 2.81 -3.56
CA ILE A 108 1.97 2.94 -3.74
C ILE A 108 2.50 1.75 -4.54
N VAL A 109 3.42 2.03 -5.47
CA VAL A 109 4.10 1.02 -6.28
C VAL A 109 5.57 0.94 -5.85
N THR A 110 6.05 -0.29 -5.66
CA THR A 110 7.45 -0.63 -5.39
C THR A 110 8.10 -1.21 -6.65
N PRO A 111 9.43 -1.09 -6.83
CA PRO A 111 10.09 -1.56 -8.04
C PRO A 111 10.10 -3.09 -8.14
N GLU A 112 10.25 -3.57 -9.37
CA GLU A 112 10.58 -4.96 -9.67
C GLU A 112 11.87 -5.37 -8.94
N ASP A 113 11.94 -6.62 -8.49
CA ASP A 113 13.06 -7.18 -7.73
C ASP A 113 13.43 -6.40 -6.45
N GLY A 114 12.55 -5.52 -5.95
CA GLY A 114 12.83 -4.66 -4.79
C GLY A 114 13.02 -5.39 -3.45
N ILE A 115 12.69 -6.69 -3.38
CA ILE A 115 12.75 -7.48 -2.15
C ILE A 115 14.01 -8.37 -2.11
N TYR A 116 14.41 -8.94 -3.25
CA TYR A 116 15.48 -9.94 -3.33
C TYR A 116 16.58 -9.62 -4.37
N GLY A 117 16.37 -8.66 -5.28
CA GLY A 117 17.33 -8.28 -6.32
C GLY A 117 17.32 -9.19 -7.55
N TRP A 118 18.31 -9.04 -8.43
CA TRP A 118 18.33 -9.65 -9.78
C TRP A 118 19.50 -10.63 -10.01
N VAL A 119 20.20 -11.05 -8.95
CA VAL A 119 21.45 -11.83 -9.07
C VAL A 119 21.20 -13.30 -8.74
N PHE A 120 20.55 -14.04 -9.63
CA PHE A 120 20.18 -15.44 -9.38
C PHE A 120 20.27 -16.37 -10.60
N THR A 121 20.50 -17.66 -10.34
CA THR A 121 20.16 -18.79 -11.21
C THR A 121 18.83 -19.42 -10.76
N ARG A 122 18.35 -20.43 -11.50
CA ARG A 122 17.11 -21.15 -11.13
C ARG A 122 17.21 -21.88 -9.79
N GLU A 123 18.41 -22.31 -9.42
CA GLU A 123 18.68 -23.04 -8.18
C GLU A 123 18.86 -22.07 -7.01
N SER A 124 19.57 -20.95 -7.23
CA SER A 124 19.85 -19.99 -6.16
C SER A 124 18.64 -19.12 -5.81
N ILE A 125 17.66 -18.95 -6.71
CA ILE A 125 16.43 -18.19 -6.43
C ILE A 125 15.43 -19.00 -5.59
N TYR A 126 15.47 -20.32 -5.63
CA TYR A 126 14.46 -21.19 -5.02
C TYR A 126 14.18 -20.90 -3.52
N PRO A 127 15.18 -20.61 -2.66
CA PRO A 127 14.96 -20.26 -1.27
C PRO A 127 14.14 -18.96 -1.05
N TYR A 128 14.06 -18.09 -2.05
CA TYR A 128 13.34 -16.81 -2.01
C TYR A 128 11.87 -16.91 -2.47
N LEU A 129 11.46 -18.07 -3.02
CA LEU A 129 10.15 -18.23 -3.64
C LEU A 129 9.10 -18.74 -2.65
N GLU A 130 7.86 -18.32 -2.90
CA GLU A 130 6.66 -18.82 -2.23
C GLU A 130 5.63 -19.23 -3.29
N ASP A 131 4.72 -20.12 -2.89
CA ASP A 131 3.57 -20.47 -3.70
C ASP A 131 2.47 -19.44 -3.45
N ILE A 132 2.10 -18.67 -4.48
CA ILE A 132 1.13 -17.58 -4.39
C ILE A 132 -0.18 -18.05 -5.05
N PRO A 133 -1.29 -18.21 -4.28
CA PRO A 133 -2.54 -18.73 -4.82
C PRO A 133 -3.22 -17.71 -5.74
N ASP A 134 -4.09 -18.21 -6.62
CA ASP A 134 -4.95 -17.38 -7.47
C ASP A 134 -5.86 -16.48 -6.60
N PRO A 135 -6.04 -15.19 -6.95
CA PRO A 135 -6.83 -14.25 -6.14
C PRO A 135 -8.31 -14.67 -5.95
N GLY A 136 -8.84 -15.60 -6.75
CA GLY A 136 -10.18 -16.16 -6.59
C GLY A 136 -10.42 -16.85 -5.24
N VAL A 137 -9.37 -17.23 -4.50
CA VAL A 137 -9.50 -17.84 -3.15
C VAL A 137 -9.94 -16.84 -2.06
N ASN A 138 -9.98 -15.54 -2.37
CA ASN A 138 -10.37 -14.44 -1.46
C ASN A 138 -9.72 -14.59 -0.07
N TRP A 139 -8.40 -14.46 -0.03
CA TRP A 139 -7.59 -14.67 1.16
C TRP A 139 -6.89 -13.39 1.61
N ILE A 140 -6.91 -13.11 2.92
CA ILE A 140 -6.15 -12.04 3.57
C ILE A 140 -5.09 -12.68 4.47
N PRO A 141 -3.81 -12.79 4.04
CA PRO A 141 -2.76 -13.47 4.80
C PRO A 141 -2.60 -12.95 6.23
N CYS A 142 -2.78 -11.64 6.45
CA CYS A 142 -2.67 -11.04 7.78
C CYS A 142 -3.79 -11.48 8.76
N ARG A 143 -4.96 -11.90 8.28
CA ARG A 143 -6.08 -12.35 9.13
C ARG A 143 -6.06 -13.86 9.35
N ASP A 144 -5.61 -14.62 8.35
CA ASP A 144 -5.57 -16.08 8.39
C ASP A 144 -4.24 -16.59 7.80
N PRO A 145 -3.11 -16.48 8.53
CA PRO A 145 -1.78 -16.76 7.98
C PRO A 145 -1.54 -18.24 7.69
N TRP A 146 -2.31 -19.14 8.31
CA TRP A 146 -2.12 -20.59 8.20
C TRP A 146 -2.96 -21.23 7.09
N ARG A 147 -3.78 -20.44 6.38
CA ARG A 147 -4.72 -20.94 5.36
C ARG A 147 -4.04 -21.70 4.24
N GLU A 148 -2.96 -21.14 3.68
CA GLU A 148 -2.23 -21.75 2.57
C GLU A 148 -1.63 -23.12 2.96
N TRP A 149 -1.08 -23.21 4.17
CA TRP A 149 -0.58 -24.47 4.73
C TRP A 149 -1.67 -25.54 4.87
N ASN A 150 -2.92 -25.14 5.08
CA ASN A 150 -4.07 -26.03 5.18
C ASN A 150 -4.62 -26.48 3.83
N LEU A 151 -4.36 -25.71 2.75
CA LEU A 151 -4.74 -26.08 1.37
C LEU A 151 -3.73 -27.04 0.73
N ARG A 152 -2.50 -27.07 1.25
CA ARG A 152 -1.47 -28.00 0.78
C ARG A 152 -1.83 -29.47 1.07
N PRO A 153 -1.70 -30.39 0.09
CA PRO A 153 -1.79 -31.82 0.35
C PRO A 153 -0.79 -32.24 1.43
N ARG A 154 -1.17 -33.14 2.34
CA ARG A 154 -0.34 -33.60 3.47
C ARG A 154 1.06 -34.08 3.08
N SER A 155 1.27 -34.52 1.84
CA SER A 155 2.58 -34.90 1.27
C SER A 155 3.55 -33.73 1.09
N SER A 156 3.06 -32.49 1.04
CA SER A 156 3.86 -31.26 0.94
C SER A 156 4.01 -30.51 2.27
N GLN A 157 3.26 -30.94 3.30
CA GLN A 157 3.36 -30.41 4.67
C GLN A 157 4.58 -30.98 5.44
N GLY A 158 5.31 -31.94 4.86
CA GLY A 158 6.48 -32.59 5.45
C GLY A 158 7.80 -32.33 4.72
N VAL A 159 7.84 -31.39 3.76
CA VAL A 159 9.11 -30.99 3.14
C VAL A 159 9.78 -29.95 4.05
N LEU A 160 10.41 -30.45 5.10
CA LEU A 160 11.66 -29.88 5.60
C LEU A 160 12.68 -30.08 4.46
N LEU A 161 12.92 -29.03 3.68
CA LEU A 161 14.17 -28.89 2.94
C LEU A 161 15.10 -28.04 3.80
#